data_AF-A0A957UDD6-F1
#
_entry.id   AF-A0A957UDD6-F1
#
_cell.length_a   1.000
_cell.length_b   1.000
_cell.length_c   1.000
_cell.angle_alpha   90.00
_cell.angle_beta   90.00
_cell.angle_gamma   90.00
#
_symmetry.space_group_name_H-M   'P 1'
#
loop_
_entity.id
_entity.type
_entity.pdbx_description
1 polymer ?
#
loop_
_entity_poly.entity_id
_entity_poly.type
_entity_poly.pdbx_seq_one_letter_code
_entity_poly.pdbx_strand_id
1 'polypeptide(L)'
;MQWQEYLTQHEADFEARLLDFLRIPSISSLPEHAADVRKAGEWVMTQVRAAGMEHVEMMETGGHPVVYADWLHAPGKPTVMIYGHFDTQPVDPLELWDSPPFEPVVKDGRVYARGASDDKGNMLAPVIALEALLKTTGALPVNVKCFFEGQEEIGSPTLPDFIAANKEKFACDFVISADGGQWSEEQPALLVGLKGLAAIQIDVVGPAYDVHSGL
;
A
#
# COMPACT_ATOMS: atom_id res chain seq x y z
N MET A 1 -0.37 28.48 -9.31
CA MET A 1 0.66 27.63 -8.70
C MET A 1 0.77 26.39 -9.56
N GLN A 2 1.96 26.04 -10.01
CA GLN A 2 2.17 24.76 -10.73
C GLN A 2 2.19 23.60 -9.72
N TRP A 3 1.85 22.38 -10.13
CA TRP A 3 1.80 21.23 -9.22
C TRP A 3 3.18 20.95 -8.57
N GLN A 4 4.28 21.22 -9.26
CA GLN A 4 5.64 21.10 -8.71
C GLN A 4 5.89 22.06 -7.54
N GLU A 5 5.39 23.30 -7.66
CA GLU A 5 5.49 24.30 -6.60
C GLU A 5 4.65 23.89 -5.39
N TYR A 6 3.46 23.33 -5.64
CA TYR A 6 2.61 22.78 -4.58
C TYR A 6 3.30 21.65 -3.83
N LEU A 7 3.94 20.70 -4.55
CA LEU A 7 4.69 19.61 -3.93
C LEU A 7 5.82 20.13 -3.02
N THR A 8 6.58 21.11 -3.50
CA THR A 8 7.68 21.70 -2.73
C THR A 8 7.17 22.46 -1.49
N GLN A 9 6.06 23.20 -1.62
CA GLN A 9 5.50 23.98 -0.51
C GLN A 9 4.91 23.10 0.61
N HIS A 10 4.46 21.89 0.27
CA HIS A 10 3.81 20.96 1.20
C HIS A 10 4.68 19.75 1.55
N GLU A 11 5.97 19.75 1.19
CA GLU A 11 6.89 18.63 1.41
C GLU A 11 6.89 18.14 2.88
N ALA A 12 7.01 19.07 3.83
CA ALA A 12 6.98 18.75 5.25
C ALA A 12 5.65 18.14 5.72
N ASP A 13 4.52 18.57 5.13
CA ASP A 13 3.20 18.02 5.45
C ASP A 13 3.08 16.57 4.93
N PHE A 14 3.61 16.31 3.72
CA PHE A 14 3.63 14.98 3.13
C PHE A 14 4.54 14.02 3.89
N GLU A 15 5.71 14.49 4.32
CA GLU A 15 6.60 13.72 5.19
C GLU A 15 5.88 13.37 6.49
N ALA A 16 5.25 14.34 7.15
CA ALA A 16 4.49 14.09 8.38
C ALA A 16 3.36 13.06 8.19
N ARG A 17 2.62 13.14 7.07
CA ARG A 17 1.59 12.15 6.71
C ARG A 17 2.17 10.75 6.55
N LEU A 18 3.32 10.62 5.89
CA LEU A 18 4.01 9.34 5.78
C LEU A 18 4.38 8.79 7.17
N LEU A 19 4.98 9.61 8.03
CA LEU A 19 5.34 9.17 9.39
C LEU A 19 4.10 8.75 10.20
N ASP A 20 2.98 9.45 10.06
CA ASP A 20 1.72 9.05 10.71
C ASP A 20 1.18 7.72 10.19
N PHE A 21 1.29 7.47 8.88
CA PHE A 21 0.85 6.21 8.29
C PHE A 21 1.70 5.02 8.76
N LEU A 22 3.01 5.25 8.88
CA LEU A 22 3.97 4.25 9.33
C LEU A 22 3.83 3.91 10.82
N ARG A 23 3.16 4.74 11.62
CA ARG A 23 2.82 4.42 13.01
C ARG A 23 1.68 3.42 13.18
N ILE A 24 0.99 3.06 12.10
CA ILE A 24 -0.11 2.07 12.14
C ILE A 24 0.48 0.67 11.92
N PRO A 25 0.44 -0.25 12.89
CA PRO A 25 1.05 -1.58 12.75
C PRO A 25 0.13 -2.55 12.01
N SER A 26 -0.13 -2.28 10.73
CA SER A 26 -1.05 -3.05 9.88
C SER A 26 -0.43 -4.36 9.41
N ILE A 27 -0.12 -5.28 10.32
CA ILE A 27 0.47 -6.59 9.98
C ILE A 27 -0.64 -7.58 9.62
N SER A 28 -0.77 -7.94 8.34
CA SER A 28 -1.91 -8.75 7.85
C SER A 28 -1.86 -10.21 8.25
N SER A 29 -0.66 -10.76 8.48
CA SER A 29 -0.45 -12.16 8.85
C SER A 29 -0.77 -12.47 10.32
N LEU A 30 -0.98 -11.45 11.15
CA LEU A 30 -1.21 -11.58 12.60
C LEU A 30 -2.65 -11.17 12.95
N PRO A 31 -3.52 -12.09 13.43
CA PRO A 31 -4.92 -11.80 13.73
C PRO A 31 -5.14 -10.65 14.72
N GLU A 32 -4.25 -10.46 15.69
CA GLU A 32 -4.28 -9.36 16.66
C GLU A 32 -4.17 -7.97 16.00
N HIS A 33 -3.58 -7.88 14.81
CA HIS A 33 -3.42 -6.65 14.04
C HIS A 33 -4.54 -6.43 13.01
N ALA A 34 -5.58 -7.26 12.98
CA ALA A 34 -6.70 -7.06 12.04
C ALA A 34 -7.39 -5.70 12.18
N ALA A 35 -7.49 -5.18 13.40
CA ALA A 35 -8.02 -3.83 13.65
C ALA A 35 -7.06 -2.74 13.12
N ASP A 36 -5.75 -2.97 13.18
CA ASP A 36 -4.75 -2.03 12.67
C ASP A 36 -4.72 -2.00 11.13
N VAL A 37 -4.92 -3.14 10.46
CA VAL A 37 -5.09 -3.19 9.00
C VAL A 37 -6.32 -2.39 8.57
N ARG A 38 -7.45 -2.54 9.28
CA ARG A 38 -8.63 -1.70 9.02
C ARG A 38 -8.35 -0.22 9.25
N LYS A 39 -7.70 0.11 10.37
CA LYS A 39 -7.30 1.50 10.70
C LYS A 39 -6.40 2.10 9.62
N ALA A 40 -5.48 1.32 9.05
CA ALA A 40 -4.65 1.74 7.92
C ALA A 40 -5.54 2.03 6.69
N GLY A 41 -6.49 1.17 6.36
CA GLY A 41 -7.48 1.44 5.31
C GLY A 41 -8.29 2.73 5.54
N GLU A 42 -8.74 2.98 6.76
CA GLU A 42 -9.47 4.22 7.13
C GLU A 42 -8.59 5.47 6.97
N TRP A 43 -7.31 5.35 7.33
CA TRP A 43 -6.32 6.40 7.10
C TRP A 43 -6.14 6.67 5.60
N VAL A 44 -5.99 5.63 4.78
CA VAL A 44 -5.88 5.74 3.31
C VAL A 44 -7.12 6.42 2.72
N MET A 45 -8.32 6.01 3.14
CA MET A 45 -9.57 6.67 2.72
C MET A 45 -9.58 8.16 3.04
N THR A 46 -9.04 8.56 4.19
CA THR A 46 -8.92 9.96 4.57
C THR A 46 -7.99 10.71 3.62
N GLN A 47 -6.84 10.11 3.27
CA GLN A 47 -5.89 10.73 2.34
C GLN A 47 -6.43 10.88 0.93
N VAL A 48 -7.04 9.82 0.36
CA VAL A 48 -7.58 9.89 -1.00
C VAL A 48 -8.76 10.86 -1.11
N ARG A 49 -9.59 10.99 -0.07
CA ARG A 49 -10.62 12.04 0.01
C ARG A 49 -10.00 13.43 0.06
N ALA A 50 -8.97 13.63 0.89
CA ALA A 50 -8.28 14.91 1.00
C ALA A 50 -7.64 15.32 -0.34
N ALA A 51 -7.12 14.35 -1.09
CA ALA A 51 -6.58 14.53 -2.43
C ALA A 51 -7.63 15.02 -3.44
N GLY A 52 -8.93 14.79 -3.18
CA GLY A 52 -10.03 15.18 -4.06
C GLY A 52 -10.59 14.03 -4.90
N MET A 53 -10.26 12.78 -4.56
CA MET A 53 -10.90 11.60 -5.16
C MET A 53 -12.33 11.43 -4.63
N GLU A 54 -13.18 10.83 -5.45
CA GLU A 54 -14.60 10.61 -5.22
C GLU A 54 -14.89 9.11 -5.01
N HIS A 55 -16.14 8.79 -4.68
CA HIS A 55 -16.63 7.42 -4.46
C HIS A 55 -15.76 6.56 -3.54
N VAL A 56 -15.17 7.20 -2.52
CA VAL A 56 -14.21 6.55 -1.61
C VAL A 56 -14.93 5.61 -0.66
N GLU A 57 -14.62 4.32 -0.76
CA GLU A 57 -15.25 3.23 -0.02
C GLU A 57 -14.23 2.23 0.50
N MET A 58 -14.53 1.65 1.66
CA MET A 58 -13.88 0.43 2.13
C MET A 58 -14.77 -0.74 1.72
N MET A 59 -14.20 -1.74 1.05
CA MET A 59 -14.93 -2.91 0.60
C MET A 59 -14.42 -4.15 1.33
N GLU A 60 -15.34 -4.92 1.89
CA GLU A 60 -15.03 -6.18 2.56
C GLU A 60 -14.78 -7.29 1.53
N THR A 61 -13.70 -8.05 1.72
CA THR A 61 -13.27 -9.10 0.78
C THR A 61 -13.47 -10.52 1.33
N GLY A 62 -13.91 -10.65 2.58
CA GLY A 62 -13.87 -11.91 3.33
C GLY A 62 -12.55 -12.17 4.06
N GLY A 63 -11.56 -11.28 3.91
CA GLY A 63 -10.37 -11.16 4.73
C GLY A 63 -10.16 -9.70 5.16
N HIS A 64 -8.96 -9.16 4.99
CA HIS A 64 -8.75 -7.72 5.21
C HIS A 64 -9.36 -6.89 4.07
N PRO A 65 -9.87 -5.69 4.36
CA PRO A 65 -10.59 -4.90 3.37
C PRO A 65 -9.69 -4.34 2.27
N VAL A 66 -10.32 -3.83 1.22
CA VAL A 66 -9.68 -2.95 0.24
C VAL A 66 -10.28 -1.54 0.32
N VAL A 67 -9.54 -0.55 -0.16
CA VAL A 67 -10.00 0.82 -0.35
C VAL A 67 -10.10 1.09 -1.85
N TYR A 68 -11.29 1.50 -2.28
CA TYR A 68 -11.56 1.98 -3.63
C TYR A 68 -11.82 3.48 -3.62
N ALA A 69 -11.38 4.17 -4.67
CA ALA A 69 -11.73 5.55 -4.98
C ALA A 69 -11.64 5.80 -6.49
N ASP A 70 -12.34 6.80 -7.00
CA ASP A 70 -12.17 7.19 -8.40
C ASP A 70 -12.34 8.70 -8.64
N TRP A 71 -11.85 9.12 -9.80
CA TRP A 71 -12.12 10.44 -10.37
C TRP A 71 -12.33 10.21 -11.87
N LEU A 72 -13.57 10.39 -12.33
CA LEU A 72 -14.01 9.98 -13.68
C LEU A 72 -14.51 11.16 -14.51
N HIS A 73 -13.86 12.32 -14.39
CA HIS A 73 -14.27 13.57 -15.05
C HIS A 73 -13.42 13.93 -16.28
N ALA A 74 -12.72 12.97 -16.87
CA ALA A 74 -11.99 13.15 -18.13
C ALA A 74 -12.70 12.44 -19.30
N PRO A 75 -13.73 13.06 -19.90
CA PRO A 75 -14.52 12.43 -20.95
C PRO A 75 -13.66 12.07 -22.18
N GLY A 76 -13.83 10.85 -22.69
CA GLY A 76 -13.08 10.34 -23.84
C GLY A 76 -11.60 10.06 -23.57
N LYS A 77 -11.14 10.12 -22.31
CA LYS A 77 -9.79 9.74 -21.89
C LYS A 77 -9.77 8.33 -21.29
N PRO A 78 -8.62 7.62 -21.36
CA PRO A 78 -8.50 6.31 -20.73
C PRO A 78 -8.67 6.38 -19.21
N THR A 79 -8.94 5.24 -18.61
CA THR A 79 -9.02 5.01 -17.18
C THR A 79 -7.79 4.24 -16.70
N VAL A 80 -7.01 4.86 -15.83
CA VAL A 80 -5.83 4.25 -15.19
C VAL A 80 -6.20 3.83 -13.77
N MET A 81 -5.89 2.59 -13.42
CA MET A 81 -5.97 2.13 -12.04
C MET A 81 -4.59 2.21 -11.39
N ILE A 82 -4.52 2.82 -10.20
CA ILE A 82 -3.34 2.80 -9.34
C ILE A 82 -3.58 1.72 -8.29
N TYR A 83 -2.68 0.74 -8.26
CA TYR A 83 -2.63 -0.36 -7.29
C TYR A 83 -1.56 -0.07 -6.22
N GLY A 84 -1.77 -0.59 -5.01
CA GLY A 84 -0.78 -0.65 -3.93
C GLY A 84 -1.38 -1.33 -2.71
N HIS A 85 -0.63 -1.43 -1.61
CA HIS A 85 -1.13 -2.05 -0.38
C HIS A 85 -0.76 -1.27 0.88
N PHE A 86 -1.55 -1.49 1.93
CA PHE A 86 -1.42 -0.81 3.22
C PHE A 86 -1.19 -1.77 4.39
N ASP A 87 -1.22 -3.08 4.16
CA ASP A 87 -0.66 -4.05 5.09
C ASP A 87 0.86 -4.16 4.97
N THR A 88 1.48 -4.80 5.95
CA THR A 88 2.94 -4.89 6.10
C THR A 88 3.36 -6.25 6.64
N GLN A 89 4.57 -6.70 6.31
CA GLN A 89 5.21 -7.87 6.93
C GLN A 89 5.33 -7.75 8.47
N PRO A 90 5.42 -8.88 9.19
CA PRO A 90 5.87 -8.93 10.57
C PRO A 90 7.23 -8.25 10.80
N VAL A 91 7.52 -8.00 12.07
CA VAL A 91 8.70 -7.22 12.49
C VAL A 91 9.80 -8.06 13.12
N ASP A 92 9.57 -9.36 13.31
CA ASP A 92 10.55 -10.25 13.91
C ASP A 92 11.77 -10.47 13.01
N PRO A 93 12.97 -10.61 13.60
CA PRO A 93 13.26 -10.45 15.03
C PRO A 93 13.40 -8.97 15.45
N LEU A 94 12.71 -8.60 16.54
CA LEU A 94 12.66 -7.21 17.04
C LEU A 94 14.04 -6.68 17.49
N GLU A 95 14.92 -7.53 18.01
CA GLU A 95 16.24 -7.15 18.51
C GLU A 95 17.23 -6.73 17.43
N LEU A 96 16.93 -6.99 16.15
CA LEU A 96 17.76 -6.54 15.03
C LEU A 96 17.38 -5.13 14.54
N TRP A 97 16.34 -4.53 15.10
CA TRP A 97 15.97 -3.16 14.80
C TRP A 97 16.73 -2.16 15.66
N ASP A 98 17.32 -1.14 15.04
CA ASP A 98 17.97 -0.03 15.74
C ASP A 98 16.96 0.91 16.44
N SER A 99 15.71 0.91 15.98
CA SER A 99 14.58 1.68 16.53
C SER A 99 13.28 0.90 16.39
N PRO A 100 12.26 1.12 17.25
CA PRO A 100 11.01 0.38 17.16
C PRO A 100 10.39 0.46 15.74
N PRO A 101 9.95 -0.66 15.14
CA PRO A 101 9.58 -0.72 13.72
C PRO A 101 8.47 0.25 13.28
N PHE A 102 7.55 0.58 14.18
CA PHE A 102 6.43 1.50 13.94
C PHE A 102 6.62 2.86 14.64
N GLU A 103 7.85 3.19 15.03
CA GLU A 103 8.27 4.53 15.45
C GLU A 103 9.24 5.10 14.40
N PRO A 104 8.73 5.79 13.36
CA PRO A 104 9.55 6.20 12.23
C PRO A 104 10.68 7.14 12.63
N VAL A 105 11.90 6.82 12.18
CA VAL A 105 13.09 7.65 12.39
C VAL A 105 13.52 8.25 11.07
N VAL A 106 13.69 9.56 11.03
CA VAL A 106 14.27 10.27 9.89
C VAL A 106 15.75 10.48 10.16
N LYS A 107 16.62 9.93 9.31
CA LYS A 107 18.07 10.03 9.45
C LYS A 107 18.74 10.09 8.08
N ASP A 108 19.62 11.07 7.88
CA ASP A 108 20.39 11.26 6.65
C ASP A 108 19.50 11.29 5.38
N GLY A 109 18.34 11.94 5.47
CA GLY A 109 17.38 12.05 4.37
C GLY A 109 16.57 10.78 4.07
N ARG A 110 16.62 9.77 4.96
CA ARG A 110 15.90 8.50 4.84
C ARG A 110 14.95 8.29 6.01
N VAL A 111 13.81 7.66 5.73
CA VAL A 111 12.83 7.24 6.73
C VAL A 111 13.02 5.75 7.03
N TYR A 112 13.25 5.42 8.30
CA TYR A 112 13.40 4.04 8.77
C TYR A 112 12.16 3.65 9.59
N ALA A 113 11.36 2.75 9.04
CA ALA A 113 10.19 2.12 9.67
C ALA A 113 9.73 0.90 8.86
N ARG A 114 9.01 -0.03 9.49
CA ARG A 114 8.24 -1.05 8.77
C ARG A 114 7.17 -0.36 7.91
N GLY A 115 7.11 -0.75 6.64
CA GLY A 115 6.18 -0.17 5.68
C GLY A 115 6.73 1.02 4.88
N ALA A 116 7.90 1.57 5.24
CA ALA A 116 8.39 2.83 4.67
C ALA A 116 8.51 2.80 3.14
N SER A 117 9.04 1.70 2.60
CA SER A 117 9.17 1.48 1.15
C SER A 117 8.18 0.46 0.60
N ASP A 118 7.57 -0.36 1.46
CA ASP A 118 6.82 -1.56 1.07
C ASP A 118 5.56 -1.68 1.94
N ASP A 119 4.42 -1.13 1.51
CA ASP A 119 4.23 -0.25 0.33
C ASP A 119 3.68 1.12 0.73
N LYS A 120 3.64 1.45 2.02
CA LYS A 120 2.97 2.67 2.50
C LYS A 120 3.50 3.97 1.90
N GLY A 121 4.82 4.11 1.78
CA GLY A 121 5.43 5.29 1.17
C GLY A 121 5.22 5.34 -0.34
N ASN A 122 5.46 4.21 -1.00
CA ASN A 122 5.29 4.03 -2.43
C ASN A 122 3.83 4.24 -2.88
N MET A 123 2.85 3.64 -2.20
CA MET A 123 1.40 3.83 -2.39
C MET A 123 0.95 5.28 -2.11
N LEU A 124 1.53 5.96 -1.12
CA LEU A 124 1.16 7.34 -0.79
C LEU A 124 1.65 8.35 -1.85
N ALA A 125 2.78 8.09 -2.50
CA ALA A 125 3.35 8.97 -3.52
C ALA A 125 2.37 9.31 -4.68
N PRO A 126 1.70 8.35 -5.35
CA PRO A 126 0.69 8.68 -6.35
C PRO A 126 -0.53 9.40 -5.77
N VAL A 127 -0.92 9.13 -4.51
CA VAL A 127 -2.01 9.87 -3.85
C VAL A 127 -1.65 11.36 -3.70
N ILE A 128 -0.40 11.66 -3.31
CA ILE A 128 0.13 13.03 -3.24
C ILE A 128 0.18 13.69 -4.63
N ALA A 129 0.56 12.93 -5.67
CA ALA A 129 0.57 13.45 -7.04
C ALA A 129 -0.85 13.81 -7.53
N LEU A 130 -1.85 12.96 -7.23
CA LEU A 130 -3.26 13.24 -7.51
C LEU A 130 -3.74 14.49 -6.77
N GLU A 131 -3.41 14.62 -5.48
CA GLU A 131 -3.70 15.80 -4.68
C GLU A 131 -3.12 17.06 -5.31
N ALA A 132 -1.83 17.08 -5.63
CA ALA A 132 -1.17 18.24 -6.22
C ALA A 132 -1.83 18.66 -7.54
N LEU A 133 -2.13 17.71 -8.43
CA LEU A 133 -2.80 17.98 -9.70
C LEU A 133 -4.22 18.53 -9.50
N LEU A 134 -5.02 17.90 -8.65
CA LEU A 134 -6.40 18.33 -8.39
C LEU A 134 -6.46 19.70 -7.70
N LYS A 135 -5.60 19.96 -6.71
CA LYS A 135 -5.58 21.24 -5.98
C LYS A 135 -5.08 22.41 -6.84
N THR A 136 -4.18 22.15 -7.78
CA THR A 136 -3.59 23.23 -8.60
C THR A 136 -4.28 23.44 -9.94
N THR A 137 -4.85 22.39 -10.54
CA THR A 137 -5.45 22.45 -11.87
C THR A 137 -6.96 22.22 -11.87
N GLY A 138 -7.52 21.66 -10.80
CA GLY A 138 -8.95 21.32 -10.69
C GLY A 138 -9.35 20.06 -11.47
N ALA A 139 -8.42 19.37 -12.13
CA ALA A 139 -8.71 18.19 -12.93
C ALA A 139 -7.52 17.21 -13.02
N LEU A 140 -7.79 15.98 -13.45
CA LEU A 140 -6.77 15.03 -13.86
C LEU A 140 -6.75 14.90 -15.39
N PRO A 141 -5.59 14.60 -16.01
CA PRO A 141 -5.48 14.47 -17.47
C PRO A 141 -6.16 13.23 -18.04
N VAL A 142 -6.46 12.24 -17.19
CA VAL A 142 -7.11 10.96 -17.49
C VAL A 142 -8.08 10.60 -16.37
N ASN A 143 -8.93 9.61 -16.59
CA ASN A 143 -9.73 9.03 -15.52
C ASN A 143 -8.83 8.19 -14.63
N VAL A 144 -9.03 8.27 -13.31
CA VAL A 144 -8.19 7.54 -12.35
C VAL A 144 -9.08 6.75 -11.40
N LYS A 145 -8.72 5.49 -11.16
CA LYS A 145 -9.22 4.65 -10.08
C LYS A 145 -8.07 4.32 -9.14
N CYS A 146 -8.33 4.23 -7.85
CA CYS A 146 -7.39 3.69 -6.88
C CYS A 146 -7.95 2.37 -6.35
N PHE A 147 -7.09 1.37 -6.25
CA PHE A 147 -7.37 0.10 -5.60
C PHE A 147 -6.22 -0.20 -4.64
N PHE A 148 -6.48 -0.09 -3.35
CA PHE A 148 -5.47 -0.35 -2.33
C PHE A 148 -5.93 -1.49 -1.42
N GLU A 149 -5.09 -2.50 -1.19
CA GLU A 149 -5.47 -3.67 -0.39
C GLU A 149 -4.74 -3.77 0.95
N GLY A 150 -5.28 -4.57 1.86
CA GLY A 150 -4.64 -4.92 3.13
C GLY A 150 -4.26 -6.39 3.25
N GLN A 151 -3.99 -7.08 2.14
CA GLN A 151 -3.76 -8.52 2.11
C GLN A 151 -2.56 -8.96 1.25
N GLU A 152 -1.76 -8.03 0.72
CA GLU A 152 -0.69 -8.36 -0.23
C GLU A 152 0.32 -9.31 0.42
N GLU A 153 0.68 -9.03 1.68
CA GLU A 153 1.76 -9.70 2.40
C GLU A 153 1.37 -11.13 2.85
N ILE A 154 0.10 -11.49 2.68
CA ILE A 154 -0.46 -12.84 2.87
C ILE A 154 -0.88 -13.49 1.55
N GLY A 155 -0.49 -12.92 0.41
CA GLY A 155 -0.71 -13.43 -0.93
C GLY A 155 -2.09 -13.12 -1.52
N SER A 156 -2.78 -12.08 -1.02
CA SER A 156 -4.07 -11.58 -1.52
C SER A 156 -5.12 -12.69 -1.75
N PRO A 157 -5.36 -13.60 -0.79
CA PRO A 157 -6.03 -14.87 -1.05
C PRO A 157 -7.47 -14.73 -1.54
N THR A 158 -8.16 -13.66 -1.16
CA THR A 158 -9.57 -13.40 -1.53
C THR A 158 -9.73 -12.49 -2.75
N LEU A 159 -8.65 -11.85 -3.21
CA LEU A 159 -8.75 -10.83 -4.26
C LEU A 159 -9.14 -11.36 -5.63
N PRO A 160 -8.67 -12.53 -6.12
CA PRO A 160 -9.08 -13.02 -7.43
C PRO A 160 -10.61 -13.12 -7.59
N ASP A 161 -11.29 -13.72 -6.60
CA ASP A 161 -12.74 -13.88 -6.61
C ASP A 161 -13.45 -12.53 -6.40
N PHE A 162 -12.94 -11.70 -5.49
CA PHE A 162 -13.48 -10.37 -5.22
C PHE A 162 -13.43 -9.45 -6.46
N ILE A 163 -12.32 -9.45 -7.19
CA ILE A 163 -12.16 -8.68 -8.44
C ILE A 163 -13.09 -9.23 -9.52
N ALA A 164 -13.19 -10.56 -9.66
CA ALA A 164 -14.10 -11.18 -10.62
C ALA A 164 -15.57 -10.81 -10.37
N ALA A 165 -16.00 -10.75 -9.10
CA ALA A 165 -17.35 -10.35 -8.71
C ALA A 165 -17.64 -8.86 -8.95
N ASN A 166 -16.60 -8.01 -8.95
CA ASN A 166 -16.70 -6.55 -9.10
C ASN A 166 -16.12 -6.06 -10.44
N LYS A 167 -16.10 -6.91 -11.46
CA LYS A 167 -15.42 -6.67 -12.74
C LYS A 167 -15.77 -5.32 -13.39
N GLU A 168 -17.04 -4.94 -13.37
CA GLU A 168 -17.48 -3.65 -13.97
C GLU A 168 -16.90 -2.45 -13.21
N LYS A 169 -16.83 -2.55 -11.87
CA LYS A 169 -16.27 -1.50 -11.02
C LYS A 169 -14.78 -1.33 -11.24
N PHE A 170 -14.04 -2.43 -11.42
CA PHE A 170 -12.59 -2.42 -11.59
C PHE A 170 -12.12 -2.34 -13.05
N ALA A 171 -13.04 -2.26 -14.01
CA ALA A 171 -12.70 -2.06 -15.41
C ALA A 171 -11.85 -0.79 -15.60
N CYS A 172 -10.70 -0.94 -16.26
CA CYS A 172 -9.76 0.12 -16.59
C CYS A 172 -8.97 -0.26 -17.86
N ASP A 173 -8.31 0.73 -18.46
CA ASP A 173 -7.50 0.57 -19.67
C ASP A 173 -6.05 0.20 -19.34
N PHE A 174 -5.56 0.58 -18.16
CA PHE A 174 -4.19 0.35 -17.71
C PHE A 174 -4.10 0.30 -16.18
N VAL A 175 -3.18 -0.50 -15.64
CA VAL A 175 -2.88 -0.58 -14.21
C VAL A 175 -1.42 -0.16 -13.97
N ILE A 176 -1.21 0.71 -12.99
CA ILE A 176 0.10 1.06 -12.44
C ILE A 176 0.17 0.46 -11.04
N SER A 177 1.12 -0.44 -10.82
CA SER A 177 1.50 -0.85 -9.46
C SER A 177 2.37 0.25 -8.86
N ALA A 178 1.96 0.81 -7.73
CA ALA A 178 2.80 1.68 -6.91
C ALA A 178 3.83 0.86 -6.12
N ASP A 179 3.61 -0.45 -5.98
CA ASP A 179 4.55 -1.38 -5.37
C ASP A 179 5.67 -1.76 -6.36
N GLY A 180 6.89 -1.33 -6.03
CA GLY A 180 8.07 -1.53 -6.84
C GLY A 180 9.31 -0.86 -6.24
N GLY A 181 10.40 -0.88 -7.01
CA GLY A 181 11.68 -0.33 -6.57
C GLY A 181 12.42 0.38 -7.69
N GLN A 182 13.51 1.01 -7.31
CA GLN A 182 14.49 1.64 -8.20
C GLN A 182 15.75 0.78 -8.28
N TRP A 183 16.48 0.86 -9.39
CA TRP A 183 17.70 0.07 -9.57
C TRP A 183 18.84 0.56 -8.68
N SER A 184 18.91 1.88 -8.49
CA SER A 184 19.81 2.57 -7.58
C SER A 184 19.24 3.96 -7.27
N GLU A 185 19.84 4.68 -6.32
CA GLU A 185 19.41 6.04 -5.93
C GLU A 185 19.37 7.04 -7.10
N GLU A 186 20.18 6.82 -8.14
CA GLU A 186 20.28 7.71 -9.30
C GLU A 186 19.59 7.14 -10.55
N GLN A 187 19.08 5.91 -10.49
CA GLN A 187 18.53 5.20 -11.66
C GLN A 187 17.13 4.65 -11.38
N PRO A 188 16.08 5.24 -11.98
CA PRO A 188 14.73 4.70 -11.88
C PRO A 188 14.62 3.37 -12.63
N ALA A 189 13.64 2.55 -12.23
CA ALA A 189 13.29 1.32 -12.93
C ALA A 189 11.82 1.35 -13.35
N LEU A 190 11.54 0.81 -14.53
CA LEU A 190 10.19 0.48 -14.97
C LEU A 190 10.09 -1.04 -15.07
N LEU A 191 9.41 -1.64 -14.10
CA LEU A 191 9.20 -3.09 -14.06
C LEU A 191 7.99 -3.43 -14.94
N VAL A 192 8.21 -4.31 -15.92
CA VAL A 192 7.15 -4.79 -16.84
C VAL A 192 6.83 -6.28 -16.67
N GLY A 193 7.47 -6.92 -15.69
CA GLY A 193 7.27 -8.33 -15.39
C GLY A 193 7.89 -8.72 -14.06
N LEU A 194 7.18 -9.56 -13.32
CA LEU A 194 7.58 -10.12 -12.03
C LEU A 194 7.66 -11.65 -12.14
N LYS A 195 8.48 -12.27 -11.28
CA LYS A 195 8.46 -13.73 -11.14
C LYS A 195 7.24 -14.15 -10.35
N GLY A 196 6.72 -15.35 -10.63
CA GLY A 196 5.79 -16.00 -9.71
C GLY A 196 6.51 -16.53 -8.46
N LEU A 197 5.74 -16.84 -7.43
CA LEU A 197 6.21 -17.43 -6.18
C LEU A 197 5.50 -18.76 -5.92
N ALA A 198 6.24 -19.75 -5.42
CA ALA A 198 5.71 -21.02 -4.95
C ALA A 198 6.27 -21.31 -3.56
N ALA A 199 5.44 -21.19 -2.53
CA ALA A 199 5.80 -21.52 -1.16
C ALA A 199 5.58 -23.03 -0.91
N ILE A 200 6.54 -23.69 -0.27
CA ILE A 200 6.49 -25.12 0.06
C ILE A 200 6.79 -25.29 1.54
N GLN A 201 5.88 -25.91 2.28
CA GLN A 201 6.10 -26.36 3.65
C GLN A 201 6.28 -27.89 3.65
N ILE A 202 7.32 -28.36 4.36
CA ILE A 202 7.59 -29.80 4.54
C ILE A 202 7.51 -30.11 6.03
N ASP A 203 6.41 -30.75 6.43
CA ASP A 203 6.21 -31.18 7.80
C ASP A 203 6.78 -32.58 8.01
N VAL A 204 7.71 -32.71 8.96
CA VAL A 204 8.26 -34.01 9.39
C VAL A 204 7.79 -34.27 10.81
N VAL A 205 6.80 -35.15 10.94
CA VAL A 205 6.24 -35.53 12.24
C VAL A 205 6.94 -36.78 12.75
N GLY A 206 7.56 -36.67 13.92
CA GLY A 206 8.20 -37.78 14.62
C GLY A 206 7.29 -38.37 15.72
N PRO A 207 7.78 -38.51 16.96
CA PRO A 207 6.99 -39.02 18.08
C PRO A 207 5.80 -38.12 18.41
N ALA A 208 4.79 -38.67 19.08
CA ALA A 208 3.54 -37.97 19.42
C ALA A 208 3.70 -36.83 20.46
N TYR A 209 4.90 -36.66 21.00
CA TYR A 209 5.30 -35.63 21.94
C TYR A 209 6.82 -35.43 21.83
N ASP A 210 7.31 -34.26 22.27
CA ASP A 210 8.74 -33.99 22.35
C ASP A 210 9.41 -35.05 23.25
N VAL A 211 10.34 -35.80 22.68
CA VAL A 211 11.08 -36.83 23.40
C VAL A 211 12.35 -36.25 23.99
N HIS A 212 12.68 -36.71 25.19
CA HIS A 212 13.96 -36.39 25.79
C HIS A 212 15.09 -36.92 24.89
N SER A 213 16.03 -36.08 24.50
CA SER A 213 17.04 -36.42 23.48
C SER A 213 18.03 -37.52 23.90
N GLY A 214 18.03 -37.91 25.18
CA GLY A 214 18.88 -38.98 25.74
C GLY A 214 18.17 -40.12 26.46
N LEU A 215 16.83 -40.20 26.42
CA LEU A 215 16.05 -41.29 27.04
C LEU A 215 15.15 -41.96 26.00
#